data_AF-A0A968BZJ7-F1
#
_entry.id   AF-A0A968BZJ7-F1
#
_cell.length_a   1.000
_cell.length_b   1.000
_cell.length_c   1.000
_cell.angle_alpha   90.00
_cell.angle_beta   90.00
_cell.angle_gamma   90.00
#
_symmetry.space_group_name_H-M   'P 1'
#
loop_
_entity.id
_entity.type
_entity.pdbx_description
1 polymer ?
#
loop_
_entity_poly.entity_id
_entity_poly.type
_entity_poly.pdbx_seq_one_letter_code
_entity_poly.pdbx_strand_id
1 'polypeptide(L)' 'MIAPGKSFPLGATVSPGGVNFSVYSKNGAAAELLLFDRAHDPQPSRVIALGPAQNRTFHFWHAFVPELGPG' A
#
# COMPACT_ATOMS: atom_id res chain seq x y z
N MET A 1 9.51 4.72 7.44
CA MET A 1 9.58 3.33 6.91
C MET A 1 8.17 2.75 6.84
N ILE A 2 7.91 1.78 5.96
CA ILE A 2 6.63 1.02 5.94
C ILE A 2 6.80 -0.34 6.59
N ALA A 3 5.70 -0.96 7.01
CA ALA A 3 5.68 -2.35 7.46
C ALA A 3 5.05 -3.26 6.38
N PRO A 4 5.26 -4.59 6.44
CA PRO A 4 4.69 -5.55 5.49
C PRO A 4 3.18 -5.39 5.27
N GLY A 5 2.41 -5.06 6.30
CA GLY A 5 0.94 -5.02 6.23
C GLY A 5 0.32 -6.41 6.17
N LYS A 6 -0.95 -6.47 5.77
CA LYS A 6 -1.77 -7.69 5.70
C LYS A 6 -2.48 -7.77 4.35
N SER A 7 -2.59 -8.99 3.83
CA SER A 7 -3.32 -9.28 2.58
C SER A 7 -4.84 -9.09 2.68
N PHE A 8 -5.39 -8.98 3.89
CA PHE A 8 -6.82 -8.79 4.14
C PHE A 8 -7.04 -7.71 5.23
N PRO A 9 -8.12 -6.90 5.12
CA PRO A 9 -9.07 -6.82 4.00
C PRO A 9 -8.47 -6.19 2.73
N LEU A 10 -9.15 -6.39 1.59
CA LEU A 10 -8.81 -5.75 0.31
C LEU A 10 -9.09 -4.24 0.35
N GLY A 11 -8.30 -3.48 -0.42
CA GLY A 11 -8.39 -2.03 -0.48
C GLY A 11 -7.54 -1.33 0.57
N ALA A 12 -7.89 -0.07 0.88
CA ALA A 12 -7.27 0.72 1.94
C ALA A 12 -8.12 0.63 3.21
N THR A 13 -7.51 0.21 4.31
CA THR A 13 -8.19 0.04 5.61
C THR A 13 -7.45 0.81 6.68
N VAL A 14 -8.13 1.80 7.25
CA VAL A 14 -7.64 2.53 8.42
C VAL A 14 -7.49 1.56 9.58
N SER A 15 -6.29 1.53 10.15
CA SER A 15 -5.93 0.68 11.28
C SER A 15 -5.32 1.55 12.38
N PRO A 16 -5.20 1.07 13.63
CA PRO A 16 -4.52 1.82 14.67
C PRO A 16 -3.10 2.23 14.23
N GLY A 17 -2.85 3.54 14.18
CA GLY A 17 -1.55 4.11 13.85
C GLY A 17 -1.19 4.19 12.36
N GLY A 18 -2.11 3.91 11.43
CA GLY A 18 -1.84 4.04 10.00
C GLY A 18 -2.89 3.41 9.08
N VAL A 19 -2.51 3.18 7.82
CA VAL A 19 -3.39 2.55 6.82
C VAL A 19 -2.76 1.29 6.27
N ASN A 20 -3.53 0.20 6.24
CA ASN A 20 -3.17 -1.03 5.53
C ASN A 20 -3.75 -1.00 4.11
N PHE A 21 -2.91 -1.20 3.11
CA PHE A 21 -3.30 -1.37 1.72
C PHE A 21 -3.19 -2.84 1.32
N SER A 22 -4.17 -3.35 0.60
CA SER A 22 -4.11 -4.67 -0.04
C SER A 22 -4.74 -4.63 -1.43
N VAL A 23 -4.03 -5.16 -2.43
CA VAL A 23 -4.46 -5.24 -3.82
C VAL A 23 -4.20 -6.64 -4.37
N TYR A 24 -5.19 -7.20 -5.04
CA TYR A 24 -5.03 -8.46 -5.76
C TYR A 24 -4.35 -8.24 -7.12
N SER A 25 -3.31 -9.00 -7.40
CA SER A 25 -2.74 -9.19 -8.74
C SER A 25 -2.11 -10.58 -8.86
N LYS A 26 -2.71 -11.41 -9.71
CA LYS A 26 -2.22 -12.77 -9.98
C LYS A 26 -0.82 -12.76 -10.59
N ASN A 27 -0.64 -11.93 -11.62
CA ASN A 27 0.52 -11.95 -12.52
C ASN A 27 1.43 -10.73 -12.38
N GLY A 28 1.13 -9.78 -11.48
CA GLY A 28 1.97 -8.60 -11.28
C GLY A 28 3.38 -8.98 -10.84
N ALA A 29 4.39 -8.48 -11.57
CA ALA A 29 5.80 -8.72 -11.25
C ALA A 29 6.33 -7.75 -10.19
N ALA A 30 5.78 -6.54 -10.15
CA ALA A 30 6.11 -5.48 -9.20
C ALA A 30 4.84 -4.71 -8.83
N ALA A 31 4.90 -4.00 -7.71
CA ALA A 31 3.86 -3.06 -7.28
C ALA A 31 4.51 -1.85 -6.60
N GLU A 32 3.92 -0.68 -6.82
CA GLU A 32 4.29 0.57 -6.17
C GLU A 32 3.03 1.21 -5.58
N LEU A 33 3.14 1.71 -4.35
CA LEU A 33 2.11 2.52 -3.72
C LEU A 33 2.47 3.99 -3.90
N LEU A 34 1.62 4.71 -4.63
CA LEU A 34 1.77 6.14 -4.89
C LEU A 34 0.86 6.91 -3.94
N LEU A 35 1.43 7.84 -3.19
CA LEU A 35 0.72 8.74 -2.28
C LEU A 35 0.78 10.15 -2.87
N PHE A 36 -0.37 10.81 -2.90
CA PHE A 36 -0.55 12.17 -3.38
C PHE A 36 -1.04 13.03 -2.21
N ASP A 37 -0.57 14.26 -2.10
CA ASP A 37 -1.05 15.17 -1.05
C ASP A 37 -2.45 15.71 -1.38
N ARG A 38 -2.79 15.79 -2.68
CA ARG A 38 -4.10 16.22 -3.17
C ARG A 38 -4.57 15.37 -4.34
N ALA A 39 -5.90 15.24 -4.47
CA ALA A 39 -6.55 14.45 -5.51
C ALA A 39 -6.22 14.86 -6.96
N HIS A 40 -5.74 16.09 -7.16
CA HIS A 40 -5.41 16.63 -8.48
C HIS A 40 -3.92 16.90 -8.67
N ASP A 41 -3.06 16.45 -7.75
CA ASP A 41 -1.63 16.62 -7.93
C ASP A 41 -1.15 15.78 -9.13
N PRO A 42 -0.37 16.36 -10.06
CA PRO A 42 0.08 15.67 -11.26
C PRO A 42 1.15 14.60 -10.98
N GLN A 43 1.73 14.61 -9.79
CA GLN A 43 2.80 13.72 -9.36
C GLN A 43 2.60 13.30 -7.90
N PRO A 44 2.99 12.08 -7.52
CA PRO A 44 2.91 11.63 -6.13
C PRO A 44 3.92 12.38 -5.26
N SER A 45 3.53 12.75 -4.04
CA SER A 45 4.45 13.27 -3.03
C SER A 45 5.38 12.18 -2.49
N ARG A 46 4.95 10.90 -2.61
CA ARG A 46 5.76 9.75 -2.21
C ARG A 46 5.43 8.51 -3.04
N VAL A 47 6.48 7.81 -3.47
CA VAL A 47 6.38 6.50 -4.14
C VAL A 47 7.03 5.45 -3.25
N ILE A 48 6.35 4.32 -3.04
CA ILE A 48 6.81 3.23 -2.19
C ILE A 48 6.82 1.94 -3.00
N ALA A 49 8.01 1.48 -3.37
CA ALA A 49 8.17 0.18 -4.01
C ALA A 49 7.88 -0.96 -3.03
N LEU A 50 7.06 -1.91 -3.44
CA LEU A 50 6.69 -3.07 -2.62
C LEU A 50 7.60 -4.25 -2.96
N GLY A 51 8.37 -4.71 -1.98
CA GLY A 51 9.26 -5.86 -2.16
C GLY A 51 8.46 -7.17 -2.17
N PRO A 52 8.49 -8.00 -3.23
CA PRO A 52 7.68 -9.22 -3.31
C PRO A 52 7.95 -10.22 -2.18
N ALA A 53 9.15 -10.21 -1.59
CA ALA A 53 9.50 -11.07 -0.47
C ALA A 53 8.81 -10.67 0.86
N GLN A 54 8.39 -9.41 1.00
CA GLN A 54 7.87 -8.86 2.26
C GLN A 54 6.43 -8.36 2.12
N ASN A 55 6.06 -7.84 0.96
CA ASN A 55 4.82 -7.12 0.68
C ASN A 55 3.88 -7.91 -0.25
N ARG A 56 4.07 -9.23 -0.37
CA ARG A 56 3.19 -10.08 -1.16
C ARG A 56 2.94 -11.41 -0.49
N THR A 57 1.67 -11.72 -0.26
CA THR A 57 1.21 -13.04 0.19
C THR A 57 0.31 -13.61 -0.90
N PHE A 58 0.73 -14.71 -1.53
CA PHE A 58 0.05 -15.29 -2.69
C PHE A 58 -0.14 -14.25 -3.81
N HIS A 59 -1.38 -13.97 -4.21
CA HIS A 59 -1.70 -12.98 -5.24
C HIS A 59 -2.03 -11.60 -4.68
N PHE A 60 -1.77 -11.34 -3.40
CA PHE A 60 -2.10 -10.06 -2.76
C PHE A 60 -0.83 -9.27 -2.45
N TRP A 61 -0.72 -8.09 -3.03
CA TRP A 61 0.25 -7.08 -2.64
C TRP A 61 -0.29 -6.31 -1.46
N HIS A 62 0.54 -6.04 -0.47
CA HIS A 62 0.10 -5.33 0.72
C HIS A 62 1.22 -4.53 1.40
N ALA A 63 0.83 -3.46 2.07
CA ALA A 63 1.72 -2.62 2.85
C ALA A 63 0.95 -1.93 3.97
N PHE A 64 1.60 -1.72 5.11
CA PHE A 64 1.09 -0.83 6.14
C PHE A 64 1.94 0.43 6.17
N VAL A 65 1.28 1.58 6.01
CA VAL A 65 1.92 2.89 6.07
C VAL A 65 1.55 3.55 7.39
N PRO A 66 2.50 3.69 8.34
CA PRO A 66 2.26 4.38 9.58
C PRO A 66 1.85 5.84 9.36
N GLU A 67 1.11 6.39 10.31
CA GLU A 67 0.75 7.82 10.40
C GLU A 67 -0.17 8.35 9.29
N LEU A 68 -0.51 7.53 8.30
CA LEU A 68 -1.59 7.86 7.37
C LEU A 68 -2.96 7.79 8.07
N GLY A 69 -3.84 8.70 7.67
CA GLY A 69 -5.23 8.76 8.10
C GLY A 69 -6.19 8.77 6.90
N PRO A 70 -7.51 8.83 7.15
CA PRO A 70 -8.51 8.98 6.10
C PRO A 70 -8.38 10.35 5.40
N GLY A 71 -8.50 10.38 4.07
CA GLY A 71 -8.42 11.59 3.24
C GLY A 71 -8.22 11.29 1.76
#